data_AF-H1LLG1-F1
#
_entry.id   AF-H1LLG1-F1
#
_cell.length_a   1.000
_cell.length_b   1.000
_cell.length_c   1.000
_cell.angle_alpha   90.00
_cell.angle_beta   90.00
_cell.angle_gamma   90.00
#
_symmetry.space_group_name_H-M   'P 1'
#
loop_
_entity.id
_entity.type
_entity.pdbx_description
1 polymer ?
#
loop_
_entity_poly.entity_id
_entity_poly.type
_entity_poly.pdbx_seq_one_letter_code
_entity_poly.pdbx_strand_id
1 'polypeptide(L)' 'MDIPAADYAAALVQAGLDEGFAGLIAQWDVDASNGALFSEDKTLEKLLGRPTARLDVAVKQALTH' A
#
# COMPACT_ATOMS: atom_id res chain seq x y z
N MET A 1 3.97 9.91 -1.15
CA MET A 1 3.77 11.33 -1.55
C MET A 1 4.83 12.17 -0.88
N ASP A 2 5.11 13.39 -1.33
CA ASP A 2 6.02 14.28 -0.58
C ASP A 2 5.25 15.00 0.54
N ILE A 3 4.71 14.21 1.47
CA ILE A 3 4.02 14.68 2.67
C ILE A 3 4.76 14.05 3.86
N PRO A 4 5.11 14.81 4.91
CA PRO A 4 5.69 14.24 6.12
C PRO A 4 4.80 13.15 6.73
N ALA A 5 5.41 12.08 7.24
CA ALA A 5 4.68 10.95 7.83
C ALA A 5 3.72 11.38 8.95
N ALA A 6 4.13 12.36 9.76
CA ALA A 6 3.28 12.90 10.83
C ALA A 6 2.00 13.56 10.27
N ASP A 7 2.12 14.32 9.18
CA ASP A 7 0.99 14.99 8.54
C ASP A 7 0.07 13.95 7.86
N TYR A 8 0.64 12.90 7.28
CA TYR A 8 -0.15 11.81 6.70
C TYR A 8 -0.91 11.02 7.78
N ALA A 9 -0.26 10.68 8.91
CA ALA A 9 -0.92 10.03 10.03
C ALA A 9 -2.05 10.90 10.59
N ALA A 10 -1.83 12.21 10.76
CA ALA A 10 -2.86 13.13 11.22
C ALA A 10 -4.08 13.17 10.27
N ALA A 11 -3.85 13.17 8.96
CA ALA A 11 -4.92 13.11 7.96
C ALA A 11 -5.72 11.80 8.05
N LEU A 12 -5.06 10.67 8.29
CA LEU A 12 -5.73 9.37 8.47
C LEU A 12 -6.58 9.33 9.74
N VAL A 13 -6.10 9.92 10.85
CA VAL A 13 -6.90 10.06 12.07
C VAL A 13 -8.12 10.93 11.83
N GLN A 14 -7.97 12.05 11.11
CA GLN A 14 -9.10 12.90 10.71
C GLN A 14 -10.12 12.18 9.81
N ALA A 15 -9.65 11.23 9.00
CA ALA A 15 -10.49 10.37 8.17
C ALA A 15 -11.20 9.24 8.96
N GLY A 16 -10.96 9.14 10.28
CA GLY A 16 -11.63 8.20 11.19
C GLY A 16 -10.82 6.95 11.54
N LEU A 17 -9.52 6.93 11.24
CA LEU A 17 -8.65 5.82 11.61
C LEU A 17 -8.16 5.95 13.06
N ASP A 18 -7.93 4.81 13.71
CA ASP A 18 -7.26 4.78 15.02
C ASP A 18 -5.82 5.34 14.93
N GLU A 19 -5.38 6.03 15.98
CA GLU A 19 -4.07 6.71 16.01
C GLU A 19 -2.89 5.74 15.82
N GLY A 20 -2.94 4.58 16.49
CA GLY A 20 -1.89 3.58 16.36
C GLY A 20 -1.80 3.04 14.94
N PHE A 21 -2.95 2.80 14.31
CA PHE A 21 -3.00 2.28 12.95
C PHE A 21 -2.64 3.34 11.89
N ALA A 22 -3.02 4.60 12.10
CA ALA A 22 -2.59 5.72 11.27
C ALA A 22 -1.06 5.90 11.28
N GLY A 23 -0.44 5.79 12.45
CA GLY A 23 1.02 5.81 12.58
C GLY A 23 1.70 4.69 11.81
N LEU A 24 1.14 3.47 11.86
CA LEU A 24 1.67 2.32 11.10
C LEU A 24 1.59 2.55 9.58
N ILE A 25 0.45 3.01 9.06
CA ILE A 25 0.29 3.28 7.63
C ILE A 25 1.27 4.36 7.16
N ALA A 26 1.44 5.44 7.95
CA ALA A 26 2.37 6.50 7.59
C ALA A 26 3.83 6.02 7.58
N GLN A 27 4.23 5.16 8.53
CA GLN A 27 5.55 4.55 8.53
C GLN A 27 5.75 3.61 7.34
N TRP A 28 4.73 2.83 6.96
CA TRP A 28 4.80 1.98 5.77
C TRP A 28 4.97 2.79 4.48
N ASP A 29 4.40 3.99 4.36
CA ASP A 29 4.63 4.86 3.20
C ASP A 29 6.09 5.32 3.12
N VAL A 30 6.71 5.63 4.27
CA VAL A 30 8.15 5.94 4.34
C VAL A 30 8.97 4.75 3.90
N ASP A 31 8.71 3.56 4.43
CA ASP A 31 9.46 2.35 4.08
C ASP A 31 9.28 1.99 2.59
N ALA A 32 8.06 2.13 2.06
CA ALA A 32 7.75 1.93 0.66
C ALA A 32 8.47 2.96 -0.25
N SER A 33 8.56 4.22 0.17
CA SER A 33 9.35 5.25 -0.53
C SER A 33 10.84 4.93 -0.60
N ASN A 34 11.33 4.15 0.38
CA ASN A 34 12.69 3.61 0.43
C ASN A 34 12.83 2.24 -0.28
N GLY A 35 11.80 1.77 -0.97
CA GLY A 35 11.83 0.56 -1.79
C GLY A 35 11.45 -0.74 -1.09
N ALA A 36 10.98 -0.70 0.16
CA ALA A 36 10.67 -1.92 0.93
C ALA A 36 9.59 -2.82 0.30
N LEU A 37 8.69 -2.25 -0.52
CA LEU A 37 7.61 -2.98 -1.21
C LEU A 37 7.90 -3.28 -2.69
N PHE A 38 9.08 -2.93 -3.19
CA PHE A 38 9.43 -3.13 -4.59
C PHE A 38 10.16 -4.47 -4.80
N SER A 39 9.67 -5.28 -5.75
CA SER A 39 10.38 -6.46 -6.26
C SER A 39 10.01 -6.72 -7.72
N GLU A 40 10.98 -7.16 -8.51
CA GLU A 40 10.81 -7.61 -9.90
C GLU A 40 11.22 -9.08 -10.11
N ASP A 41 11.46 -9.84 -9.04
CA ASP A 41 12.04 -11.20 -9.10
C ASP A 41 11.12 -12.28 -9.72
N LYS A 42 9.82 -11.95 -9.85
CA LYS A 42 8.74 -12.80 -10.37
C LYS A 42 8.59 -14.14 -9.65
N THR A 43 8.97 -14.23 -8.38
CA THR A 43 8.88 -15.45 -7.57
C THR A 43 7.45 -15.96 -7.49
N LEU A 44 6.49 -15.06 -7.25
CA LEU A 44 5.07 -15.43 -7.17
C LEU A 44 4.50 -15.87 -8.53
N GLU A 45 4.87 -15.22 -9.64
CA GLU A 45 4.45 -15.63 -10.99
C GLU A 45 4.93 -17.05 -11.31
N LYS A 46 6.20 -17.36 -10.98
CA LYS A 46 6.77 -18.71 -11.15
C LYS A 46 6.03 -19.75 -10.31
N LEU A 47 5.73 -19.44 -9.06
CA LEU A 47 5.00 -20.34 -8.16
C LEU A 47 3.58 -20.61 -8.64
N LEU A 48 2.91 -19.59 -9.20
CA LEU A 48 1.54 -19.69 -9.68
C LEU A 48 1.41 -20.36 -11.07
N GLY A 49 2.48 -20.37 -11.88
CA GLY A 49 2.41 -20.80 -13.28
C GLY A 49 1.61 -19.86 -14.19
N ARG A 50 1.34 -18.62 -13.73
CA ARG A 50 0.63 -17.56 -14.46
C ARG A 50 1.10 -16.18 -13.98
N PRO A 51 0.89 -15.10 -14.76
CA PRO A 51 1.11 -13.73 -14.31
C PRO A 51 0.35 -13.39 -13.02
N THR A 52 0.93 -12.54 -12.18
CA THR A 52 0.25 -11.96 -11.01
C THR A 52 -0.93 -11.08 -11.44
N ALA A 53 -1.91 -10.92 -10.55
CA ALA A 53 -3.04 -10.03 -10.84
C ALA A 53 -2.53 -8.58 -10.92
N ARG A 54 -2.90 -7.88 -11.99
CA ARG A 54 -2.56 -6.46 -12.16
C ARG A 54 -3.43 -5.59 -11.25
N LEU A 55 -2.90 -4.41 -10.89
CA LEU A 55 -3.59 -3.47 -10.02
C LEU A 55 -4.97 -3.04 -10.58
N ASP A 56 -5.09 -2.84 -11.89
CA ASP A 56 -6.35 -2.44 -12.53
C ASP A 56 -7.47 -3.49 -12.35
N VAL A 57 -7.12 -4.78 -12.29
CA VAL A 57 -8.07 -5.85 -12.01
C VAL A 57 -8.59 -5.77 -10.58
N ALA A 58 -7.70 -5.55 -9.61
CA ALA A 58 -8.06 -5.42 -8.20
C ALA A 58 -8.92 -4.17 -7.94
N VAL A 59 -8.57 -3.02 -8.55
CA VAL A 59 -9.36 -1.79 -8.45
C VAL A 59 -10.76 -1.99 -9.01
N LYS A 60 -10.88 -2.62 -10.18
CA LYS A 60 -12.19 -2.92 -10.78
C LYS A 60 -13.05 -3.76 -9.82
N GLN A 61 -12.47 -4.80 -9.22
CA GLN A 61 -13.18 -5.67 -8.28
C GLN A 61 -13.69 -4.91 -7.04
N ALA A 62 -12.85 -4.04 -6.45
CA ALA A 62 -13.20 -3.27 -5.27
C ALA A 62 -14.36 -2.26 -5.48
N LEU A 63 -14.56 -1.81 -6.73
CA LEU A 63 -15.60 -0.83 -7.08
C LEU A 63 -16.89 -1.46 -7.63
N THR A 64 -16.98 -2.79 -7.69
CA THR A 64 -18.15 -3.50 -8.26
C THR A 64 -19.21 -3.79 -7.18
N HIS A 65 -19.30 -3.00 -6.12
CA HIS A 65 -20.31 -3.16 -5.05
C HIS A 65 -21.18 -1.93 -4.96
#